data_AF-A0A9D5UI09-F1
#
_entry.id   AF-A0A9D5UI09-F1
#
_cell.length_a   1.000
_cell.length_b   1.000
_cell.length_c   1.000
_cell.angle_alpha   90.00
_cell.angle_beta   90.00
_cell.angle_gamma   90.00
#
_symmetry.space_group_name_H-M   'P 1'
#
loop_
_entity.id
_entity.type
_entity.pdbx_description
1 polymer ?
#
loop_
_entity_poly.entity_id
_entity_poly.type
_entity_poly.pdbx_seq_one_letter_code
_entity_poly.pdbx_strand_id
1 'polypeptide(L)'
;MNSPHEMTDKLQAAREFKNVEVDDVESEDTTLKSAQGFTNEQFSETQLESIFSEAESKKASLATSNSASDNKIQKSKPWSWLARGSLIALLVLVVAEIGTTLIDAWVQSPVLFAIYSGAISVISAWGLLGVFRECRKLKQLKNIETQQKNAERISKSMQVGEADKVIASIDLKSVDRMTIHRFQDSLSVEFNDAEKLHLFDEIILKEQDEKAKKIVHKYAAESALLLAVSPFAMLDMALVLLRNQRMLTELAQCYGIDLGYASRVKLIKGIISNILFAGSAELLTDIG
;
A
#
# COMPACT_ATOMS: atom_id res chain seq x y z
N MET A 1 67.85 31.53 6.70
CA MET A 1 68.26 31.89 5.31
C MET A 1 68.51 30.59 4.57
N ASN A 2 67.55 30.15 3.75
CA ASN A 2 67.69 28.98 2.90
C ASN A 2 67.81 29.45 1.44
N SER A 3 68.75 28.86 0.72
CA SER A 3 69.28 29.32 -0.57
C SER A 3 68.35 28.94 -1.76
N PRO A 4 68.28 29.72 -2.86
CA PRO A 4 67.25 29.61 -3.90
C PRO A 4 67.40 28.46 -4.92
N HIS A 5 68.24 27.45 -4.67
CA HIS A 5 68.58 26.43 -5.67
C HIS A 5 67.80 25.12 -5.59
N GLU A 6 66.91 24.94 -4.60
CA GLU A 6 66.15 23.69 -4.41
C GLU A 6 64.76 23.69 -5.06
N MET A 7 64.34 24.81 -5.67
CA MET A 7 62.98 24.99 -6.20
C MET A 7 62.88 24.81 -7.73
N THR A 8 64.01 24.68 -8.43
CA THR A 8 64.02 24.45 -9.89
C THR A 8 63.98 22.98 -10.30
N ASP A 9 64.30 22.06 -9.40
CA ASP A 9 64.38 20.62 -9.73
C ASP A 9 63.01 19.91 -9.68
N LYS A 10 62.04 20.47 -8.94
CA LYS A 10 60.67 19.93 -8.87
C LYS A 10 59.74 20.42 -9.99
N LEU A 11 60.19 21.37 -10.82
CA LEU A 11 59.41 21.86 -11.96
C LEU A 11 59.78 21.17 -13.28
N GLN A 12 60.86 20.40 -13.32
CA GLN A 12 61.28 19.67 -14.52
C GLN A 12 60.57 18.32 -14.68
N ALA A 13 60.21 17.65 -13.58
CA ALA A 13 59.45 16.39 -13.59
C ALA A 13 57.96 16.54 -14.01
N ALA A 14 57.41 17.76 -14.03
CA ALA A 14 56.02 18.02 -14.45
C ALA A 14 55.88 18.32 -15.96
N ARG A 15 56.99 18.44 -16.71
CA ARG A 15 56.97 18.76 -18.15
C ARG A 15 57.11 17.56 -19.08
N GLU A 16 57.39 16.37 -18.55
CA GLU A 16 57.68 15.19 -19.37
C GLU A 16 56.46 14.29 -19.67
N PHE A 17 55.31 14.55 -19.05
CA PHE A 17 54.05 13.84 -19.36
C PHE A 17 53.26 14.46 -20.52
N LYS A 18 53.81 15.46 -21.22
CA LYS A 18 53.12 16.19 -22.31
C LYS A 18 53.63 15.81 -23.71
N ASN A 19 54.09 14.58 -23.92
CA ASN A 19 54.46 14.09 -25.26
C ASN A 19 54.41 12.55 -25.35
N VAL A 20 53.25 11.96 -25.07
CA VAL A 20 52.95 10.61 -25.58
C VAL A 20 51.95 10.77 -26.71
N GLU A 21 52.50 10.64 -27.90
CA GLU A 21 51.81 10.58 -29.18
C GLU A 21 51.00 9.28 -29.28
N VAL A 22 49.93 9.38 -30.05
CA VAL A 22 48.84 8.43 -30.26
C VAL A 22 49.34 7.18 -30.99
N ASP A 23 48.89 5.99 -30.56
CA ASP A 23 48.73 4.84 -31.45
C ASP A 23 47.39 4.15 -31.16
N ASP A 24 46.72 3.80 -32.26
CA ASP A 24 45.31 3.46 -32.42
C ASP A 24 44.85 2.18 -31.68
N VAL A 25 43.72 2.28 -30.96
CA VAL A 25 42.77 1.16 -30.78
C VAL A 25 41.34 1.71 -30.75
N GLU A 26 40.73 1.68 -31.94
CA GLU A 26 39.35 1.25 -32.24
C GLU A 26 38.22 1.52 -31.22
N SER A 27 37.46 2.57 -31.54
CA SER A 27 36.02 2.82 -31.34
C SER A 27 35.16 1.82 -30.53
N GLU A 28 34.56 2.30 -29.43
CA GLU A 28 33.11 2.20 -29.20
C GLU A 28 32.59 3.46 -28.47
N ASP A 29 31.77 4.23 -29.19
CA ASP A 29 31.03 5.39 -28.69
C ASP A 29 30.01 4.96 -27.63
N THR A 30 30.23 5.31 -26.36
CA THR A 30 29.13 5.48 -25.40
C THR A 30 29.04 6.95 -25.01
N THR A 31 28.23 7.66 -25.78
CA THR A 31 27.79 9.02 -25.48
C THR A 31 27.03 9.02 -24.14
N LEU A 32 27.74 9.34 -23.06
CA LEU A 32 27.11 9.57 -21.76
C LEU A 32 26.21 10.81 -21.88
N LYS A 33 24.90 10.55 -21.96
CA LYS A 33 23.85 11.55 -22.07
C LYS A 33 23.88 12.48 -20.86
N SER A 34 24.08 13.78 -21.11
CA SER A 34 24.06 14.83 -20.09
C SER A 34 22.75 14.84 -19.29
N ALA A 35 22.86 15.09 -17.99
CA ALA A 35 21.74 15.19 -17.06
C ALA A 35 20.78 16.30 -17.49
N GLN A 36 19.61 15.91 -17.97
CA GLN A 36 18.55 16.83 -18.35
C GLN A 36 17.87 17.35 -17.08
N GLY A 37 17.91 18.67 -16.87
CA GLY A 37 17.23 19.32 -15.76
C GLY A 37 15.72 19.13 -15.87
N PHE A 38 15.13 18.47 -14.88
CA PHE A 38 13.68 18.27 -14.77
C PHE A 38 13.04 19.55 -14.23
N THR A 39 12.51 20.38 -15.11
CA THR A 39 11.60 21.45 -14.71
C THR A 39 10.23 20.86 -14.41
N ASN A 40 9.80 21.12 -13.18
CA ASN A 40 8.53 20.79 -12.56
C ASN A 40 7.33 21.15 -13.47
N GLU A 41 6.27 20.34 -13.38
CA GLU A 41 4.90 20.49 -13.95
C GLU A 41 4.50 19.59 -15.13
N GLN A 42 5.42 19.12 -16.00
CA GLN A 42 5.04 18.26 -17.14
C GLN A 42 5.09 16.73 -16.89
N PHE A 43 5.56 16.28 -15.72
CA PHE A 43 5.68 14.85 -15.38
C PHE A 43 4.34 14.17 -15.02
N SER A 44 3.22 14.91 -15.04
CA SER A 44 2.17 14.64 -14.04
C SER A 44 1.05 13.68 -14.40
N GLU A 45 0.77 13.32 -15.67
CA GLU A 45 -0.35 12.41 -15.96
C GLU A 45 -0.05 11.43 -17.10
N THR A 46 0.46 11.89 -18.23
CA THR A 46 0.71 11.03 -19.41
C THR A 46 1.80 9.99 -19.20
N GLN A 47 2.87 10.32 -18.48
CA GLN A 47 3.94 9.36 -18.15
C GLN A 47 3.50 8.34 -17.08
N LEU A 48 2.64 8.76 -16.14
CA LEU A 48 2.04 7.83 -15.19
C LEU A 48 1.09 6.87 -15.90
N GLU A 49 0.27 7.38 -16.82
CA GLU A 49 -0.67 6.57 -17.59
C GLU A 49 0.05 5.57 -18.51
N SER A 50 1.20 5.94 -19.09
CA SER A 50 2.03 4.98 -19.83
C SER A 50 2.63 3.90 -18.92
N ILE A 51 3.09 4.24 -17.71
CA ILE A 51 3.62 3.27 -16.75
C ILE A 51 2.52 2.31 -16.26
N PHE A 52 1.32 2.82 -15.99
CA PHE A 52 0.17 2.00 -15.62
C PHE A 52 -0.28 1.11 -16.78
N SER A 53 -0.36 1.64 -18.00
CA SER A 53 -0.69 0.86 -19.21
C SER A 53 0.34 -0.23 -19.51
N GLU A 54 1.64 0.04 -19.29
CA GLU A 54 2.70 -0.93 -19.46
C GLU A 54 2.65 -2.02 -18.38
N ALA A 55 2.36 -1.64 -17.13
CA ALA A 55 2.14 -2.57 -16.03
C ALA A 55 0.88 -3.44 -16.23
N GLU A 56 -0.20 -2.88 -16.78
CA GLU A 56 -1.41 -3.62 -17.16
C GLU A 56 -1.16 -4.56 -18.34
N SER A 57 -0.42 -4.12 -19.36
CA SER A 57 0.01 -4.96 -20.49
C SER A 57 0.88 -6.12 -20.02
N LYS A 58 1.82 -5.87 -19.10
CA LYS A 58 2.68 -6.90 -18.49
C LYS A 58 1.90 -7.86 -17.59
N LYS A 59 0.83 -7.40 -16.94
CA LYS A 59 -0.12 -8.26 -16.22
C LYS A 59 -1.01 -9.07 -17.17
N ALA A 60 -1.47 -8.48 -18.27
CA ALA A 60 -2.33 -9.14 -19.25
C ALA A 60 -1.57 -10.23 -20.03
N SER A 61 -0.30 -10.00 -20.36
CA SER A 61 0.57 -11.01 -20.96
C SER A 61 0.87 -12.15 -20.00
N LEU A 62 1.06 -11.86 -18.70
CA LEU A 62 1.22 -12.89 -17.66
C LEU A 62 -0.10 -13.66 -17.37
N ALA A 63 -1.26 -13.00 -17.50
CA ALA A 63 -2.58 -13.60 -17.34
C ALA A 63 -2.99 -14.49 -18.52
N THR A 64 -2.46 -14.23 -19.72
CA THR A 64 -2.71 -15.06 -20.91
C THR A 64 -2.12 -16.46 -20.76
N SER A 65 -1.05 -16.63 -19.97
CA SER A 65 -0.50 -17.95 -19.67
C SER A 65 -1.25 -18.71 -18.57
N ASN A 66 -2.14 -18.07 -17.81
CA ASN A 66 -2.82 -18.66 -16.64
C ASN A 66 -4.28 -18.20 -16.51
N SER A 67 -5.05 -18.27 -17.60
CA SER A 67 -6.50 -18.01 -17.58
C SER A 67 -7.29 -19.20 -17.04
N ALA A 68 -7.14 -19.49 -15.74
CA ALA A 68 -8.07 -20.32 -14.97
C ALA A 68 -7.80 -20.20 -13.46
N SER A 69 -7.96 -19.01 -12.89
CA SER A 69 -8.19 -18.90 -11.45
C SER A 69 -9.09 -17.73 -11.14
N ASP A 70 -10.39 -18.05 -11.14
CA ASP A 70 -11.35 -17.71 -10.09
C ASP A 70 -10.74 -16.81 -9.02
N ASN A 71 -11.22 -15.57 -8.94
CA ASN A 71 -10.79 -14.52 -8.01
C ASN A 71 -11.24 -14.85 -6.57
N LYS A 72 -11.02 -16.09 -6.14
CA LYS A 72 -11.05 -16.51 -4.75
C LYS A 72 -9.89 -15.81 -4.09
N ILE A 73 -10.23 -14.82 -3.26
CA ILE A 73 -9.38 -14.35 -2.16
C ILE A 73 -8.74 -15.58 -1.53
N GLN A 74 -7.49 -15.86 -1.93
CA GLN A 74 -6.81 -17.08 -1.51
C GLN A 74 -6.70 -17.02 0.00
N LYS A 75 -7.31 -18.00 0.67
CA LYS A 75 -7.20 -18.16 2.11
C LYS A 75 -5.71 -18.19 2.41
N SER A 76 -5.23 -17.16 3.10
CA SER A 76 -3.83 -17.02 3.44
C SER A 76 -3.30 -18.34 4.00
N LYS A 77 -2.22 -18.85 3.40
CA LYS A 77 -1.48 -19.99 3.92
C LYS A 77 -1.33 -19.81 5.44
N PRO A 78 -1.72 -20.80 6.26
CA PRO A 78 -1.66 -20.64 7.70
C PRO A 78 -0.24 -20.28 8.07
N TRP A 79 -0.09 -19.13 8.72
CA TRP A 79 1.17 -18.60 9.23
C TRP A 79 2.06 -19.75 9.71
N SER A 80 3.25 -19.85 9.08
CA SER A 80 4.22 -20.94 9.27
C SER A 80 4.25 -21.33 10.75
N TRP A 81 4.13 -22.63 11.05
CA TRP A 81 4.15 -23.12 12.42
C TRP A 81 5.40 -22.63 13.18
N LEU A 82 6.51 -22.40 12.47
CA LEU A 82 7.73 -21.81 13.04
C LEU A 82 7.57 -20.33 13.38
N ALA A 83 6.90 -19.54 12.54
CA ALA A 83 6.65 -18.13 12.82
C ALA A 83 5.61 -17.96 13.95
N ARG A 84 4.63 -18.87 14.04
CA ARG A 84 3.75 -19.03 15.21
C ARG A 84 4.54 -19.38 16.46
N GLY A 85 5.43 -20.37 16.36
CA GLY A 85 6.30 -20.80 17.45
C GLY A 85 7.20 -19.67 17.94
N SER A 86 7.80 -18.91 17.02
CA SER A 86 8.64 -17.76 17.34
C SER A 86 7.86 -16.65 18.03
N LEU A 87 6.65 -16.31 17.56
CA LEU A 87 5.83 -15.30 18.25
C LEU A 87 5.38 -15.77 19.64
N ILE A 88 4.98 -17.04 19.77
CA ILE A 88 4.60 -17.62 21.07
C ILE A 88 5.81 -17.61 22.01
N ALA A 89 6.99 -18.02 21.53
CA ALA A 89 8.21 -18.00 22.31
C ALA A 89 8.58 -16.58 22.76
N LEU A 90 8.45 -15.58 21.88
CA LEU A 90 8.66 -14.18 22.22
C LEU A 90 7.67 -13.69 23.28
N LEU A 91 6.39 -14.05 23.14
CA LEU A 91 5.36 -13.72 24.14
C LEU A 91 5.67 -14.36 25.50
N VAL A 92 6.05 -15.63 25.51
CA VAL A 92 6.43 -16.35 26.73
C VAL A 92 7.66 -15.72 27.37
N LEU A 93 8.67 -15.32 26.57
CA LEU A 93 9.86 -14.63 27.05
C LEU A 93 9.49 -13.32 27.75
N VAL A 94 8.69 -12.48 27.10
CA VAL A 94 8.25 -11.19 27.66
C VAL A 94 7.48 -11.40 28.96
N VAL A 95 6.59 -12.40 29.02
CA VAL A 95 5.84 -12.72 30.25
C VAL A 95 6.78 -13.22 31.36
N ALA A 96 7.78 -14.04 31.02
CA ALA A 96 8.76 -14.53 31.97
C ALA A 96 9.60 -13.37 32.55
N GLU A 97 10.04 -12.44 31.70
CA GLU A 97 10.84 -11.29 32.09
C GLU A 97 10.04 -10.30 32.95
N ILE A 98 8.75 -10.11 32.66
CA ILE A 98 7.83 -9.38 33.54
C ILE A 98 7.67 -10.10 34.89
N GLY A 99 7.57 -11.43 34.89
CA GLY A 99 7.44 -12.22 36.11
C GLY A 99 8.67 -12.11 37.01
N THR A 100 9.87 -12.28 36.45
CA THR A 100 11.12 -12.19 37.21
C THR A 100 11.34 -10.79 37.76
N THR A 101 11.16 -9.76 36.93
CA THR A 101 11.28 -8.36 37.37
C THR A 101 10.29 -8.00 38.48
N LEU A 102 9.09 -8.57 38.45
CA LEU A 102 8.08 -8.32 39.47
C LEU A 102 8.40 -9.02 40.79
N ILE A 103 8.97 -10.23 40.75
CA ILE A 103 9.46 -10.95 41.93
C ILE A 103 10.65 -10.24 42.56
N ASP A 104 11.62 -9.82 41.74
CA ASP A 104 12.80 -9.08 42.19
C ASP A 104 12.38 -7.74 42.83
N ALA A 105 11.43 -7.03 42.20
CA ALA A 105 10.87 -5.79 42.74
C ALA A 105 10.17 -5.99 44.09
N TRP A 106 9.47 -7.12 44.28
CA TRP A 106 8.82 -7.44 45.56
C TRP A 106 9.82 -7.65 46.69
N VAL A 107 10.92 -8.36 46.42
CA VAL A 107 11.99 -8.62 47.40
C VAL A 107 12.76 -7.33 47.73
N GLN A 108 12.95 -6.44 46.74
CA GLN A 108 13.74 -5.23 46.91
C GLN A 108 13.00 -4.12 47.67
N SER A 109 11.76 -3.79 47.29
CA SER A 109 10.90 -2.92 48.11
C SER A 109 9.42 -2.98 47.68
N PRO A 110 8.47 -2.81 48.62
CA PRO A 110 7.04 -2.73 48.28
C PRO A 110 6.69 -1.57 47.33
N VAL A 111 7.46 -0.47 47.36
CA VAL A 111 7.23 0.71 46.52
C VAL A 111 7.62 0.46 45.07
N LEU A 112 8.76 -0.20 44.81
CA LEU A 112 9.17 -0.55 43.44
C LEU A 112 8.17 -1.52 42.80
N PHE A 113 7.70 -2.52 43.55
CA PHE A 113 6.64 -3.41 43.09
C PHE A 113 5.36 -2.66 42.69
N ALA A 114 4.92 -1.69 43.48
CA ALA A 114 3.73 -0.90 43.16
C ALA A 114 3.91 -0.07 41.88
N ILE A 115 5.10 0.48 41.65
CA ILE A 115 5.41 1.25 40.43
C ILE A 115 5.42 0.35 39.19
N TYR A 116 6.15 -0.77 39.24
CA TYR A 116 6.24 -1.71 38.10
C TYR A 116 4.88 -2.34 37.78
N SER A 117 4.16 -2.84 38.80
CA SER A 117 2.84 -3.44 38.59
C SER A 117 1.81 -2.43 38.08
N GLY A 118 1.87 -1.18 38.57
CA GLY A 118 1.03 -0.08 38.07
C GLY A 118 1.31 0.22 36.59
N ALA A 119 2.57 0.37 36.20
CA ALA A 119 2.95 0.63 34.81
C ALA A 119 2.50 -0.50 33.86
N ILE A 120 2.75 -1.75 34.24
CA ILE A 120 2.33 -2.93 33.45
C ILE A 120 0.80 -3.00 33.35
N SER A 121 0.08 -2.73 34.44
CA SER A 121 -1.39 -2.74 34.46
C SER A 121 -1.99 -1.71 33.49
N VAL A 122 -1.46 -0.48 33.48
CA VAL A 122 -1.93 0.58 32.58
C VAL A 122 -1.71 0.21 31.12
N ILE A 123 -0.50 -0.25 30.77
CA ILE A 123 -0.16 -0.65 29.40
C ILE A 123 -1.03 -1.83 28.95
N SER A 124 -1.20 -2.83 29.81
CA SER A 124 -2.00 -4.02 29.53
C SER A 124 -3.48 -3.67 29.37
N ALA A 125 -4.03 -2.79 30.22
CA ALA A 125 -5.40 -2.30 30.11
C ALA A 125 -5.65 -1.52 28.81
N TRP A 126 -4.73 -0.64 28.41
CA TRP A 126 -4.80 0.05 27.12
C TRP A 126 -4.78 -0.92 25.93
N GLY A 127 -3.89 -1.92 25.95
CA GLY A 127 -3.82 -2.96 24.93
C GLY A 127 -5.12 -3.77 24.83
N LEU A 128 -5.65 -4.24 25.98
CA LEU A 128 -6.90 -5.00 26.05
C LEU A 128 -8.10 -4.19 25.54
N LEU A 129 -8.22 -2.90 25.90
CA LEU A 129 -9.29 -2.04 25.41
C LEU A 129 -9.24 -1.86 23.89
N GLY A 130 -8.03 -1.70 23.33
CA GLY A 130 -7.80 -1.61 21.89
C GLY A 130 -8.26 -2.88 21.17
N VAL A 131 -7.78 -4.05 21.62
CA VAL A 131 -8.15 -5.36 21.06
C VAL A 131 -9.66 -5.62 21.19
N PHE A 132 -10.26 -5.28 22.33
CA PHE A 132 -11.69 -5.49 22.56
C PHE A 132 -12.58 -4.64 21.63
N ARG A 133 -12.25 -3.35 21.47
CA ARG A 133 -12.94 -2.47 20.50
C ARG A 133 -12.84 -3.02 19.08
N GLU A 134 -11.70 -3.60 18.74
CA GLU A 134 -11.46 -4.12 17.40
C GLU A 134 -12.17 -5.45 17.13
N CYS A 135 -12.20 -6.35 18.12
CA CYS A 135 -12.98 -7.58 18.06
C CYS A 135 -14.48 -7.32 17.84
N ARG A 136 -15.00 -6.21 18.38
CA ARG A 136 -16.39 -5.81 18.14
C ARG A 136 -16.61 -5.39 16.68
N LYS A 137 -15.64 -4.71 16.05
CA LYS A 137 -15.69 -4.33 14.62
C LYS A 137 -15.53 -5.54 13.68
N LEU A 138 -14.73 -6.54 14.07
CA LEU A 138 -14.60 -7.81 13.33
C LEU A 138 -15.94 -8.55 13.20
N LYS A 139 -16.79 -8.51 14.23
CA LYS A 139 -18.14 -9.09 14.16
C LYS A 139 -19.02 -8.38 13.12
N GLN A 140 -18.89 -7.06 13.00
CA GLN A 140 -19.64 -6.28 12.01
C GLN A 140 -19.23 -6.61 10.58
N LEU A 141 -17.93 -6.86 10.33
CA LEU A 141 -17.42 -7.24 9.02
C LEU A 141 -17.94 -8.61 8.54
N LYS A 142 -18.14 -9.55 9.47
CA LYS A 142 -18.71 -10.87 9.16
C LYS A 142 -20.16 -10.78 8.67
N ASN A 143 -20.92 -9.77 9.13
CA ASN A 143 -22.28 -9.53 8.65
C ASN A 143 -22.31 -8.99 7.21
N ILE A 144 -21.29 -8.26 6.78
CA ILE A 144 -21.20 -7.71 5.41
C ILE A 144 -20.98 -8.86 4.40
N GLU A 145 -20.13 -9.84 4.72
CA GLU A 145 -19.90 -11.00 3.84
C GLU A 145 -21.17 -11.84 3.65
N THR A 146 -22.01 -11.96 4.68
CA THR A 146 -23.31 -12.62 4.57
C THR A 146 -24.32 -11.83 3.72
N GLN A 147 -24.26 -10.50 3.76
CA GLN A 147 -25.12 -9.66 2.91
C GLN A 147 -24.71 -9.73 1.44
N GLN A 148 -23.41 -9.78 1.15
CA GLN A 148 -22.89 -9.89 -0.22
C GLN A 148 -23.32 -11.21 -0.89
N LYS A 149 -23.28 -12.34 -0.16
CA LYS A 149 -23.79 -13.64 -0.66
C LYS A 149 -25.30 -13.64 -0.89
N ASN A 150 -26.05 -12.89 -0.10
CA ASN A 150 -27.49 -12.72 -0.30
C ASN A 150 -27.79 -11.85 -1.53
N ALA A 151 -27.00 -10.80 -1.77
CA ALA A 151 -27.11 -9.94 -2.94
C ALA A 151 -26.74 -10.68 -4.24
N GLU A 152 -25.73 -11.55 -4.23
CA GLU A 152 -25.36 -12.37 -5.39
C GLU A 152 -26.45 -13.40 -5.76
N ARG A 153 -27.16 -13.92 -4.75
CA ARG A 153 -28.35 -14.79 -4.96
C ARG A 153 -29.51 -14.03 -5.60
N ILE A 154 -29.69 -12.77 -5.21
CA ILE A 154 -30.74 -11.86 -5.69
C ILE A 154 -30.46 -11.36 -7.12
N SER A 155 -29.20 -11.05 -7.43
CA SER A 155 -28.76 -10.61 -8.75
C SER A 155 -29.02 -11.63 -9.87
N LYS A 156 -29.18 -12.92 -9.54
CA LYS A 156 -29.50 -13.99 -10.51
C LYS A 156 -31.01 -14.21 -10.72
N SER A 157 -31.87 -13.55 -9.96
CA SER A 157 -33.32 -13.60 -10.17
C SER A 157 -33.82 -12.36 -10.89
N MET A 158 -34.64 -12.55 -11.93
CA MET A 158 -35.41 -11.48 -12.60
C MET A 158 -36.56 -11.01 -11.69
N GLN A 159 -36.20 -10.46 -10.53
CA GLN A 159 -37.14 -10.01 -9.52
C GLN A 159 -37.15 -8.48 -9.49
N VAL A 160 -38.34 -7.88 -9.54
CA VAL A 160 -38.54 -6.43 -9.56
C VAL A 160 -38.68 -5.93 -8.12
N GLY A 161 -37.96 -4.86 -7.77
CA GLY A 161 -38.03 -4.19 -6.45
C GLY A 161 -36.91 -4.55 -5.46
N GLU A 162 -35.87 -5.24 -5.90
CA GLU A 162 -34.68 -5.49 -5.06
C GLU A 162 -33.55 -4.49 -5.34
N ALA A 163 -33.46 -3.92 -6.55
CA ALA A 163 -32.49 -2.86 -6.88
C ALA A 163 -32.61 -1.65 -5.96
N ASP A 164 -33.84 -1.21 -5.66
CA ASP A 164 -34.07 -0.07 -4.76
C ASP A 164 -33.56 -0.35 -3.33
N LYS A 165 -33.64 -1.60 -2.86
CA LYS A 165 -33.09 -2.01 -1.55
C LYS A 165 -31.57 -2.04 -1.55
N VAL A 166 -30.96 -2.47 -2.65
CA VAL A 166 -29.50 -2.48 -2.81
C VAL A 166 -28.97 -1.04 -2.87
N ILE A 167 -29.58 -0.18 -3.67
CA ILE A 167 -29.21 1.24 -3.77
C ILE A 167 -29.40 1.95 -2.42
N ALA A 168 -30.50 1.68 -1.72
CA ALA A 168 -30.73 2.24 -0.38
C ALA A 168 -29.76 1.71 0.70
N SER A 169 -29.12 0.56 0.48
CA SER A 169 -28.13 0.00 1.40
C SER A 169 -26.74 0.60 1.24
N ILE A 170 -26.49 1.30 0.13
CA ILE A 170 -25.23 2.00 -0.13
C ILE A 170 -25.27 3.38 0.55
N ASP A 171 -24.25 3.68 1.35
CA ASP A 171 -24.16 4.98 2.01
C ASP A 171 -23.69 6.05 1.00
N LEU A 172 -24.64 6.82 0.47
CA LEU A 172 -24.39 7.88 -0.52
C LEU A 172 -23.86 9.18 0.10
N LYS A 173 -23.50 9.22 1.38
CA LYS A 173 -22.99 10.43 2.05
C LYS A 173 -21.76 11.04 1.40
N SER A 174 -20.93 10.23 0.73
CA SER A 174 -19.71 10.69 0.07
C SER A 174 -19.94 11.15 -1.37
N VAL A 175 -21.15 10.96 -1.92
CA VAL A 175 -21.52 11.35 -3.28
C VAL A 175 -22.03 12.79 -3.25
N ASP A 176 -21.71 13.57 -4.30
CA ASP A 176 -22.18 14.93 -4.40
C ASP A 176 -23.71 14.99 -4.55
N ARG A 177 -24.33 15.98 -3.90
CA ARG A 177 -25.78 16.13 -3.89
C ARG A 177 -26.33 16.36 -5.29
N MET A 178 -25.60 17.06 -6.17
CA MET A 178 -26.02 17.29 -7.55
C MET A 178 -26.08 16.00 -8.37
N THR A 179 -25.12 15.08 -8.15
CA THR A 179 -25.08 13.78 -8.82
C THR A 179 -26.20 12.88 -8.36
N ILE A 180 -26.52 12.90 -7.06
CA ILE A 180 -27.69 12.20 -6.51
C ILE A 180 -28.98 12.74 -7.14
N HIS A 181 -29.12 14.06 -7.26
CA HIS A 181 -30.27 14.67 -7.94
C HIS A 181 -30.37 14.27 -9.41
N ARG A 182 -29.27 14.31 -10.16
CA ARG A 182 -29.24 13.84 -11.56
C ARG A 182 -29.67 12.38 -11.70
N PHE A 183 -29.24 11.52 -10.79
CA PHE A 183 -29.67 10.13 -10.76
C PHE A 183 -31.18 10.02 -10.50
N GLN A 184 -31.70 10.73 -9.50
CA GLN A 184 -33.13 10.75 -9.18
C GLN A 184 -34.00 11.30 -10.33
N ASP A 185 -33.56 12.36 -10.98
CA ASP A 185 -34.27 12.96 -12.12
C ASP A 185 -34.26 12.06 -13.36
N SER A 186 -33.23 11.21 -13.47
CA SER A 186 -33.09 10.26 -14.57
C SER A 186 -33.84 8.94 -14.30
N LEU A 187 -34.38 8.72 -13.09
CA LEU A 187 -35.15 7.52 -12.77
C LEU A 187 -36.59 7.64 -13.30
N SER A 188 -36.96 6.75 -14.22
CA SER A 188 -38.35 6.58 -14.65
C SER A 188 -39.03 5.43 -13.89
N VAL A 189 -40.35 5.52 -13.71
CA VAL A 189 -41.17 4.52 -13.00
C VAL A 189 -41.24 3.19 -13.76
N GLU A 190 -40.94 3.19 -15.07
CA GLU A 190 -41.05 2.03 -15.96
C GLU A 190 -39.75 1.21 -16.05
N PHE A 191 -38.64 1.68 -15.45
CA PHE A 191 -37.36 0.98 -15.56
C PHE A 191 -37.32 -0.32 -14.78
N ASN A 192 -36.77 -1.34 -15.44
CA ASN A 192 -36.43 -2.61 -14.81
C ASN A 192 -35.26 -2.43 -13.82
N ASP A 193 -35.16 -3.33 -12.84
CA ASP A 193 -34.10 -3.34 -11.82
C ASP A 193 -32.68 -3.31 -12.46
N ALA A 194 -32.48 -3.99 -13.59
CA ALA A 194 -31.22 -3.97 -14.33
C ALA A 194 -30.90 -2.59 -14.93
N GLU A 195 -31.90 -1.87 -15.44
CA GLU A 195 -31.73 -0.55 -16.03
C GLU A 195 -31.46 0.50 -14.95
N LYS A 196 -32.14 0.39 -13.80
CA LYS A 196 -31.86 1.22 -12.61
C LYS A 196 -30.43 1.06 -12.12
N LEU A 197 -29.92 -0.18 -12.08
CA LEU A 197 -28.53 -0.47 -11.68
C LEU A 197 -27.53 0.05 -12.72
N HIS A 198 -27.81 -0.12 -14.01
CA HIS A 198 -26.95 0.42 -15.08
C HIS A 198 -26.88 1.96 -15.01
N LEU A 199 -28.00 2.62 -14.76
CA LEU A 199 -28.05 4.08 -14.59
C LEU A 199 -27.27 4.54 -13.34
N PHE A 200 -27.35 3.77 -12.26
CA PHE A 200 -26.60 4.02 -11.04
C PHE A 200 -25.08 3.92 -11.27
N ASP A 201 -24.63 2.91 -12.00
CA ASP A 201 -23.23 2.72 -12.36
C ASP A 201 -22.68 3.89 -13.18
N GLU A 202 -23.40 4.28 -14.24
CA GLU A 202 -22.96 5.32 -15.17
C GLU A 202 -23.00 6.73 -14.56
N ILE A 203 -23.97 7.02 -13.67
CA ILE A 203 -24.12 8.36 -13.08
C ILE A 203 -23.35 8.51 -11.76
N ILE A 204 -23.49 7.56 -10.84
CA ILE A 204 -22.96 7.67 -9.48
C ILE A 204 -21.57 7.06 -9.40
N LEU A 205 -21.40 5.80 -9.81
CA LEU A 205 -20.13 5.09 -9.62
C LEU A 205 -19.02 5.68 -10.50
N LYS A 206 -19.32 6.02 -11.75
CA LYS A 206 -18.37 6.66 -12.66
C LYS A 206 -17.73 7.93 -12.10
N GLU A 207 -18.50 8.80 -11.46
CA GLU A 207 -17.95 10.02 -10.87
C GLU A 207 -17.07 9.73 -9.64
N GLN A 208 -17.48 8.74 -8.84
CA GLN A 208 -16.70 8.32 -7.68
C GLN A 208 -15.39 7.62 -8.10
N ASP A 209 -15.41 6.87 -9.20
CA ASP A 209 -14.23 6.24 -9.78
C ASP A 209 -13.23 7.29 -10.29
N GLU A 210 -13.70 8.37 -10.90
CA GLU A 210 -12.83 9.48 -11.31
C GLU A 210 -12.20 10.20 -10.10
N LYS A 211 -12.96 10.40 -9.01
CA LYS A 211 -12.41 10.93 -7.76
C LYS A 211 -11.39 9.97 -7.13
N ALA A 212 -11.69 8.68 -7.13
CA ALA A 212 -10.79 7.63 -6.65
C ALA A 212 -9.48 7.60 -7.43
N LYS A 213 -9.53 7.69 -8.76
CA LYS A 213 -8.33 7.80 -9.61
C LYS A 213 -7.49 9.00 -9.23
N LYS A 214 -8.09 10.19 -9.09
CA LYS A 214 -7.37 11.41 -8.69
C LYS A 214 -6.65 11.25 -7.34
N ILE A 215 -7.29 10.60 -6.37
CA ILE A 215 -6.67 10.27 -5.08
C ILE A 215 -5.44 9.37 -5.31
N VAL A 216 -5.60 8.27 -6.05
CA VAL A 216 -4.49 7.34 -6.32
C VAL A 216 -3.34 8.04 -7.04
N HIS A 217 -3.62 8.83 -8.09
CA HIS A 217 -2.60 9.56 -8.84
C HIS A 217 -1.81 10.53 -7.96
N LYS A 218 -2.51 11.34 -7.16
CA LYS A 218 -1.87 12.27 -6.21
C LYS A 218 -0.92 11.54 -5.26
N TYR A 219 -1.38 10.47 -4.63
CA TYR A 219 -0.59 9.72 -3.66
C TYR A 219 0.56 8.94 -4.31
N ALA A 220 0.38 8.46 -5.55
CA ALA A 220 1.43 7.81 -6.33
C ALA A 220 2.54 8.80 -6.69
N ALA A 221 2.20 10.00 -7.18
CA ALA A 221 3.17 11.04 -7.50
C ALA A 221 3.94 11.50 -6.26
N GLU A 222 3.27 11.73 -5.13
CA GLU A 222 3.93 12.05 -3.86
C GLU A 222 4.88 10.94 -3.41
N SER A 223 4.50 9.67 -3.56
CA SER A 223 5.33 8.53 -3.16
C SER A 223 6.55 8.35 -4.07
N ALA A 224 6.38 8.56 -5.38
CA ALA A 224 7.47 8.51 -6.35
C ALA A 224 8.50 9.62 -6.09
N LEU A 225 8.05 10.83 -5.77
CA LEU A 225 8.92 11.93 -5.40
C LEU A 225 9.70 11.62 -4.11
N LEU A 226 9.03 11.07 -3.09
CA LEU A 226 9.69 10.68 -1.84
C LEU A 226 10.74 9.59 -2.06
N LEU A 227 10.44 8.59 -2.89
CA LEU A 227 11.37 7.52 -3.25
C LEU A 227 12.58 8.06 -4.02
N ALA A 228 12.39 9.04 -4.91
CA ALA A 228 13.47 9.63 -5.70
C ALA A 228 14.46 10.45 -4.88
N VAL A 229 14.00 11.06 -3.78
CA VAL A 229 14.83 11.94 -2.92
C VAL A 229 15.55 11.16 -1.82
N SER A 230 15.23 9.88 -1.62
CA SER A 230 15.67 9.17 -0.43
C SER A 230 16.93 8.33 -0.63
N PRO A 231 17.92 8.46 0.27
CA PRO A 231 19.16 7.69 0.24
C PRO A 231 19.09 6.36 1.01
N PHE A 232 17.95 6.00 1.62
CA PHE A 232 17.86 4.83 2.52
C PHE A 232 16.65 3.92 2.23
N ALA A 233 16.95 2.79 1.58
CA ALA A 233 15.96 1.85 1.05
C ALA A 233 14.95 1.29 2.06
N MET A 234 15.33 1.06 3.32
CA MET A 234 14.36 0.54 4.32
C MET A 234 13.35 1.61 4.76
N LEU A 235 13.76 2.89 4.82
CA LEU A 235 12.85 3.99 5.14
C LEU A 235 11.90 4.23 3.98
N ASP A 236 12.35 4.05 2.74
CA ASP A 236 11.52 4.23 1.55
C ASP A 236 10.33 3.30 1.54
N MET A 237 10.61 2.01 1.79
CA MET A 237 9.57 1.01 1.89
C MET A 237 8.61 1.31 3.05
N ALA A 238 9.11 1.82 4.17
CA ALA A 238 8.27 2.24 5.29
C ALA A 238 7.42 3.49 4.96
N LEU A 239 8.01 4.50 4.31
CA LEU A 239 7.34 5.75 3.93
C LEU A 239 6.25 5.51 2.90
N VAL A 240 6.52 4.68 1.89
CA VAL A 240 5.53 4.24 0.89
C VAL A 240 4.37 3.53 1.58
N LEU A 241 4.66 2.63 2.53
CA LEU A 241 3.61 1.94 3.27
C LEU A 241 2.72 2.90 4.07
N LEU A 242 3.31 3.86 4.78
CA LEU A 242 2.57 4.86 5.56
C LEU A 242 1.73 5.77 4.67
N ARG A 243 2.27 6.16 3.51
CA ARG A 243 1.57 6.98 2.53
C ARG A 243 0.38 6.23 1.92
N ASN A 244 0.59 4.97 1.54
CA ASN A 244 -0.48 4.09 1.06
C ASN A 244 -1.57 3.86 2.12
N GLN A 245 -1.21 3.80 3.40
CA GLN A 245 -2.20 3.69 4.47
C GLN A 245 -3.15 4.90 4.55
N ARG A 246 -2.62 6.11 4.34
CA ARG A 246 -3.44 7.34 4.27
C ARG A 246 -4.28 7.35 2.99
N MET A 247 -3.68 7.03 1.84
CA MET A 247 -4.38 6.91 0.56
C MET A 247 -5.59 5.98 0.67
N LEU A 248 -5.42 4.77 1.22
CA LEU A 248 -6.51 3.80 1.37
C LEU A 248 -7.63 4.31 2.27
N THR A 249 -7.30 5.16 3.26
CA THR A 249 -8.29 5.75 4.14
C THR A 249 -9.11 6.80 3.40
N GLU A 250 -8.45 7.68 2.63
CA GLU A 250 -9.10 8.71 1.81
C GLU A 250 -9.91 8.10 0.65
N LEU A 251 -9.37 7.08 0.00
CA LEU A 251 -10.04 6.31 -1.05
C LEU A 251 -11.33 5.66 -0.53
N ALA A 252 -11.29 5.09 0.67
CA ALA A 252 -12.49 4.47 1.23
C ALA A 252 -13.53 5.49 1.70
N GLN A 253 -13.09 6.65 2.20
CA GLN A 253 -13.99 7.77 2.48
C GLN A 253 -14.67 8.26 1.20
N CYS A 254 -13.97 8.26 0.06
CA CYS A 254 -14.57 8.56 -1.24
C CYS A 254 -15.74 7.62 -1.54
N TYR A 255 -15.64 6.33 -1.24
CA TYR A 255 -16.76 5.38 -1.43
C TYR A 255 -17.76 5.33 -0.26
N GLY A 256 -17.63 6.19 0.76
CA GLY A 256 -18.53 6.18 1.92
C GLY A 256 -18.37 4.95 2.81
N ILE A 257 -17.24 4.24 2.68
CA ILE A 257 -16.95 3.04 3.46
C ILE A 257 -16.17 3.44 4.70
N ASP A 258 -16.79 3.30 5.87
CA ASP A 258 -16.10 3.42 7.15
C ASP A 258 -15.16 2.22 7.38
N LEU A 259 -13.87 2.40 7.07
CA LEU A 259 -12.85 1.36 7.33
C LEU A 259 -12.64 1.20 8.84
N GLY A 260 -13.31 0.20 9.42
CA GLY A 260 -12.84 -0.47 10.64
C GLY A 260 -11.43 -1.05 10.44
N TYR A 261 -10.62 -1.14 11.50
CA TYR A 261 -9.20 -1.51 11.40
C TYR A 261 -9.00 -2.95 10.90
N ALA A 262 -9.97 -3.84 11.13
CA ALA A 262 -10.06 -5.17 10.55
C ALA A 262 -10.11 -5.18 9.01
N SER A 263 -10.87 -4.27 8.40
CA SER A 263 -10.95 -4.15 6.94
C SER A 263 -9.62 -3.68 6.38
N ARG A 264 -8.95 -2.74 7.07
CA ARG A 264 -7.60 -2.25 6.73
C ARG A 264 -6.59 -3.39 6.74
N VAL A 265 -6.55 -4.19 7.81
CA VAL A 265 -5.64 -5.33 7.93
C VAL A 265 -5.92 -6.38 6.85
N LYS A 266 -7.20 -6.65 6.52
CA LYS A 266 -7.57 -7.58 5.44
C LYS A 266 -7.11 -7.08 4.06
N LEU A 267 -7.29 -5.79 3.78
CA LEU A 267 -6.85 -5.14 2.54
C LEU A 267 -5.33 -5.18 2.39
N ILE A 268 -4.59 -4.73 3.41
CA ILE A 268 -3.13 -4.73 3.42
C ILE A 268 -2.58 -6.14 3.20
N LYS A 269 -3.17 -7.14 3.86
CA LYS A 269 -2.78 -8.54 3.70
C LYS A 269 -2.98 -9.06 2.27
N GLY A 270 -4.05 -8.63 1.59
CA GLY A 270 -4.29 -8.96 0.18
C GLY A 270 -3.24 -8.33 -0.73
N ILE A 271 -2.93 -7.05 -0.53
CA ILE A 271 -1.91 -6.32 -1.30
C ILE A 271 -0.53 -6.97 -1.12
N ILE A 272 -0.12 -7.24 0.12
CA ILE A 272 1.16 -7.90 0.43
C ILE A 272 1.25 -9.27 -0.26
N SER A 273 0.17 -10.05 -0.25
CA SER A 273 0.14 -11.36 -0.92
C SER A 273 0.34 -11.25 -2.43
N ASN A 274 -0.28 -10.26 -3.08
CA ASN A 274 -0.12 -10.02 -4.52
C ASN A 274 1.30 -9.54 -4.86
N ILE A 275 1.87 -8.66 -4.05
CA ILE A 275 3.24 -8.17 -4.24
C ILE A 275 4.25 -9.31 -4.06
N LEU A 276 4.10 -10.14 -3.02
CA LEU A 276 4.95 -11.32 -2.81
C LEU A 276 4.86 -12.29 -3.98
N PHE A 277 3.67 -12.51 -4.53
CA PHE A 277 3.49 -13.37 -5.70
C PHE A 277 4.19 -12.80 -6.94
N ALA A 278 4.03 -11.49 -7.19
CA ALA A 278 4.71 -10.79 -8.28
C ALA A 278 6.24 -10.81 -8.12
N GLY A 279 6.75 -10.54 -6.91
CA GLY A 279 8.19 -10.56 -6.63
C GLY A 279 8.79 -11.98 -6.62
N SER A 280 8.03 -13.00 -6.21
CA SER A 280 8.48 -14.40 -6.32
C SER A 280 8.56 -14.86 -7.77
N ALA A 281 7.67 -14.36 -8.64
CA ALA A 281 7.68 -14.67 -10.07
C ALA A 281 8.90 -14.05 -10.77
N GLU A 282 9.31 -12.85 -10.38
CA GLU A 282 10.53 -12.21 -10.87
C GLU A 282 11.78 -13.00 -10.46
N LEU A 283 11.87 -13.40 -9.18
CA LEU A 283 12.97 -14.24 -8.69
C LEU A 283 13.04 -15.59 -9.39
N LEU A 284 11.90 -16.23 -9.69
CA LEU A 284 11.85 -17.50 -10.43
C LEU A 284 12.27 -17.37 -11.90
N THR A 285 12.12 -16.19 -12.49
CA THR A 285 12.50 -15.93 -13.88
C THR A 285 14.00 -15.65 -14.01
N ASP A 286 14.65 -15.15 -12.95
CA ASP A 286 16.09 -14.83 -12.91
C ASP A 286 16.99 -16.04 -12.59
N ILE A 287 16.40 -17.16 -12.14
CA ILE A 287 17.09 -18.42 -11.80
C ILE A 287 16.82 -19.56 -12.80
N GLY A 288 16.24 -19.25 -13.96
CA GLY A 288 15.91 -20.21 -15.03
C GLY A 288 16.75 -20.04 -16.28
#